data_AF-A0A820FWD6-F1
#
_entry.id   AF-A0A820FWD6-F1
#
_cell.length_a   1.000
_cell.length_b   1.000
_cell.length_c   1.000
_cell.angle_alpha   90.00
_cell.angle_beta   90.00
_cell.angle_gamma   90.00
#
_symmetry.space_group_name_H-M   'P 1'
#
loop_
_entity.id
_entity.type
_entity.pdbx_description
1 polymer ?
#
loop_
_entity_poly.entity_id
_entity_poly.type
_entity_poly.pdbx_seq_one_letter_code
_entity_poly.pdbx_strand_id
1 'polypeptide(L)'
;MSNAEFSFVSLNGVSFDGGRLDNVKFDGSSLLCASFNGVNLAGADFGNSNLTGAHFSNSDMTGAKITEDQIKQASFYNVIMPNGEKSVLTHSTTTKKPITQTTTSIACNGIFLNQTIYTVGAYPASVAIADVNNDNKSDIVTANMKSNTVSVLLNTGNDIFSPQVTYSVGAEPVSIAVAD
;
A
#
# COMPACT_ATOMS: atom_id res chain seq x y z
N MET A 1 26.91 8.73 -1.36
CA MET A 1 26.94 8.44 -2.80
C MET A 1 26.33 9.59 -3.61
N SER A 2 26.55 10.83 -3.19
CA SER A 2 26.05 12.00 -3.90
C SER A 2 26.65 12.06 -5.30
N ASN A 3 25.85 12.46 -6.30
CA ASN A 3 26.24 12.52 -7.71
C ASN A 3 26.60 11.15 -8.35
N ALA A 4 26.26 10.02 -7.72
CA ALA A 4 26.50 8.71 -8.32
C ALA A 4 25.58 8.46 -9.53
N GLU A 5 26.03 7.58 -10.43
CA GLU A 5 25.34 7.24 -11.68
C GLU A 5 24.89 5.77 -11.63
N PHE A 6 23.57 5.57 -11.59
CA PHE A 6 22.90 4.27 -11.61
C PHE A 6 21.78 4.25 -12.66
N SER A 7 21.98 4.91 -13.79
CA SER A 7 21.00 4.89 -14.87
C SER A 7 21.00 3.52 -15.56
N PHE A 8 19.81 3.03 -15.94
CA PHE A 8 19.59 1.77 -16.67
C PHE A 8 20.06 0.47 -15.98
N VAL A 9 20.28 0.48 -14.66
CA VAL A 9 20.64 -0.73 -13.90
C VAL A 9 19.47 -1.33 -13.13
N SER A 10 19.63 -2.58 -12.68
CA SER A 10 18.68 -3.24 -11.78
C SER A 10 19.17 -3.16 -10.34
N LEU A 11 18.35 -2.58 -9.47
CA LEU A 11 18.60 -2.34 -8.05
C LEU A 11 17.40 -2.78 -7.21
N ASN A 12 16.70 -3.81 -7.68
CA ASN A 12 15.47 -4.31 -7.05
C ASN A 12 15.74 -4.79 -5.63
N GLY A 13 14.92 -4.37 -4.67
CA GLY A 13 15.00 -4.75 -3.25
C GLY A 13 16.22 -4.22 -2.50
N VAL A 14 17.04 -3.37 -3.13
CA VAL A 14 18.24 -2.81 -2.49
C VAL A 14 17.84 -1.77 -1.44
N SER A 15 18.48 -1.83 -0.27
CA SER A 15 18.34 -0.78 0.77
C SER A 15 19.43 0.28 0.63
N PHE A 16 18.98 1.53 0.61
CA PHE A 16 19.80 2.74 0.62
C PHE A 16 19.64 3.55 1.91
N ASP A 17 19.01 2.96 2.93
CA ASP A 17 18.50 3.64 4.12
C ASP A 17 19.57 4.44 4.87
N GLY A 18 19.19 5.62 5.36
CA GLY A 18 20.08 6.55 6.07
C GLY A 18 21.21 7.14 5.22
N GLY A 19 21.27 6.81 3.94
CA GLY A 19 22.30 7.27 3.01
C GLY A 19 22.16 8.74 2.59
N ARG A 20 23.25 9.26 2.02
CA ARG A 20 23.27 10.53 1.27
C ARG A 20 23.39 10.23 -0.22
N LEU A 21 22.35 10.56 -0.98
CA LEU A 21 22.16 10.25 -2.39
C LEU A 21 21.68 11.51 -3.15
N ASP A 22 22.05 12.69 -2.67
CA ASP A 22 21.74 13.94 -3.35
C ASP A 22 22.37 13.96 -4.77
N ASN A 23 21.59 14.43 -5.75
CA ASN A 23 21.94 14.49 -7.18
C ASN A 23 22.31 13.13 -7.83
N VAL A 24 21.93 12.00 -7.22
CA VAL A 24 22.11 10.68 -7.83
C VAL A 24 21.24 10.52 -9.08
N LYS A 25 21.71 9.77 -10.07
CA LYS A 25 20.92 9.42 -11.25
C LYS A 25 20.47 7.96 -11.22
N PHE A 26 19.16 7.76 -11.30
CA PHE A 26 18.48 6.48 -11.41
C PHE A 26 17.69 6.38 -12.72
N ASP A 27 17.98 7.21 -13.73
CA ASP A 27 17.15 7.29 -14.93
C ASP A 27 17.07 5.93 -15.65
N GLY A 28 15.86 5.49 -15.98
CA GLY A 28 15.60 4.20 -16.62
C GLY A 28 15.97 2.96 -15.81
N SER A 29 16.32 3.11 -14.53
CA SER A 29 16.68 1.99 -13.64
C SER A 29 15.46 1.25 -13.11
N SER A 30 15.64 -0.02 -12.73
CA SER A 30 14.64 -0.76 -11.97
C SER A 30 14.95 -0.68 -10.49
N LEU A 31 14.04 -0.07 -9.74
CA LEU A 31 14.09 0.13 -8.29
C LEU A 31 12.89 -0.56 -7.61
N LEU A 32 12.42 -1.64 -8.23
CA LEU A 32 11.33 -2.46 -7.72
C LEU A 32 11.63 -2.80 -6.26
N CYS A 33 10.81 -2.31 -5.34
CA CYS A 33 10.91 -2.63 -3.92
C CYS A 33 12.17 -2.13 -3.20
N ALA A 34 12.88 -1.16 -3.79
CA ALA A 34 14.04 -0.54 -3.14
C ALA A 34 13.63 0.32 -1.92
N SER A 35 14.49 0.38 -0.92
CA SER A 35 14.26 1.17 0.31
C SER A 35 15.13 2.41 0.35
N PHE A 36 14.53 3.55 0.66
CA PHE A 36 15.13 4.88 0.77
C PHE A 36 14.71 5.57 2.07
N ASN A 37 14.58 4.81 3.16
CA ASN A 37 14.15 5.34 4.44
C ASN A 37 15.18 6.33 5.01
N GLY A 38 14.75 7.56 5.33
CA GLY A 38 15.63 8.56 5.95
C GLY A 38 16.76 9.04 5.05
N VAL A 39 16.63 8.87 3.73
CA VAL A 39 17.68 9.21 2.76
C VAL A 39 17.57 10.68 2.33
N ASN A 40 18.71 11.34 2.12
CA ASN A 40 18.73 12.60 1.38
C ASN A 40 18.83 12.32 -0.13
N LEU A 41 17.77 12.62 -0.86
CA LEU A 41 17.57 12.46 -2.31
C LEU A 41 17.37 13.82 -3.02
N ALA A 42 17.81 14.93 -2.41
CA ALA A 42 17.65 16.24 -3.01
C ALA A 42 18.29 16.29 -4.41
N GLY A 43 17.52 16.73 -5.41
CA GLY A 43 17.97 16.79 -6.81
C GLY A 43 18.17 15.44 -7.51
N ALA A 44 17.81 14.31 -6.89
CA ALA A 44 17.93 12.98 -7.51
C ALA A 44 17.07 12.86 -8.78
N ASP A 45 17.56 12.11 -9.76
CA ASP A 45 16.85 11.89 -11.04
C ASP A 45 16.28 10.48 -11.10
N PHE A 46 14.96 10.35 -11.00
CA PHE A 46 14.23 9.09 -11.15
C PHE A 46 13.57 8.93 -12.52
N GLY A 47 13.90 9.77 -13.52
CA GLY A 47 13.29 9.72 -14.86
C GLY A 47 13.17 8.29 -15.40
N ASN A 48 12.04 7.92 -16.00
CA ASN A 48 11.82 6.59 -16.60
C ASN A 48 12.04 5.34 -15.70
N SER A 49 12.35 5.51 -14.41
CA SER A 49 12.64 4.40 -13.50
C SER A 49 11.37 3.67 -13.05
N ASN A 50 11.50 2.39 -12.74
CA ASN A 50 10.44 1.60 -12.13
C ASN A 50 10.52 1.71 -10.61
N LEU A 51 9.56 2.42 -10.00
CA LEU A 51 9.48 2.61 -8.54
C LEU A 51 8.40 1.75 -7.88
N THR A 52 7.90 0.72 -8.58
CA THR A 52 6.86 -0.17 -8.03
C THR A 52 7.31 -0.72 -6.68
N GLY A 53 6.58 -0.38 -5.62
CA GLY A 53 6.86 -0.82 -4.26
C GLY A 53 8.08 -0.17 -3.62
N ALA A 54 8.65 0.89 -4.18
CA ALA A 54 9.76 1.58 -3.52
C ALA A 54 9.27 2.37 -2.30
N HIS A 55 10.14 2.53 -1.30
CA HIS A 55 9.79 3.13 -0.03
C HIS A 55 10.67 4.32 0.31
N PHE A 56 10.06 5.51 0.41
CA PHE A 56 10.78 6.75 0.61
C PHE A 56 10.61 7.34 2.00
N SER A 57 10.06 6.60 2.97
CA SER A 57 9.63 7.18 4.25
C SER A 57 10.73 7.99 4.95
N ASN A 58 10.38 9.14 5.53
CA ASN A 58 11.32 10.05 6.23
C ASN A 58 12.45 10.65 5.35
N SER A 59 12.38 10.53 4.02
CA SER A 59 13.39 11.07 3.11
C SER A 59 13.17 12.55 2.77
N ASP A 60 14.23 13.18 2.26
CA ASP A 60 14.16 14.49 1.62
C ASP A 60 14.36 14.34 0.11
N MET A 61 13.32 14.64 -0.67
CA MET A 61 13.32 14.58 -2.14
C MET A 61 13.23 15.97 -2.78
N THR A 62 13.62 17.04 -2.07
CA THR A 62 13.55 18.41 -2.59
C THR A 62 14.23 18.54 -3.96
N GLY A 63 13.50 19.02 -4.96
CA GLY A 63 14.01 19.17 -6.33
C GLY A 63 14.27 17.86 -7.09
N ALA A 64 13.92 16.70 -6.55
CA ALA A 64 14.05 15.43 -7.26
C ALA A 64 13.14 15.38 -8.49
N LYS A 65 13.62 14.76 -9.58
CA LYS A 65 12.82 14.53 -10.78
C LYS A 65 12.07 13.21 -10.64
N ILE A 66 10.76 13.28 -10.52
CA ILE A 66 9.84 12.14 -10.40
C ILE A 66 8.50 12.50 -11.04
N THR A 67 7.83 11.53 -11.66
CA THR A 67 6.54 11.76 -12.34
C THR A 67 5.34 11.42 -11.44
N GLU A 68 4.15 11.91 -11.78
CA GLU A 68 2.92 11.56 -11.05
C GLU A 68 2.66 10.04 -11.05
N ASP A 69 2.94 9.34 -12.15
CA ASP A 69 2.73 7.88 -12.25
C ASP A 69 3.71 7.09 -11.39
N GLN A 70 4.94 7.58 -11.22
CA GLN A 70 5.92 7.01 -10.30
C GLN A 70 5.54 7.26 -8.83
N ILE A 71 4.96 8.43 -8.51
CA ILE A 71 4.46 8.71 -7.15
C ILE A 71 3.33 7.73 -6.77
N LYS A 72 2.50 7.29 -7.73
CA LYS A 72 1.46 6.27 -7.50
C LYS A 72 2.02 4.86 -7.29
N GLN A 73 3.29 4.61 -7.60
CA GLN A 73 3.94 3.30 -7.52
C GLN A 73 4.68 3.08 -6.21
N ALA A 74 4.84 4.11 -5.38
CA ALA A 74 5.72 4.07 -4.21
C ALA A 74 5.07 4.70 -2.96
N SER A 75 5.67 4.47 -1.80
CA SER A 75 5.19 5.04 -0.53
C SER A 75 6.01 6.26 -0.10
N PHE A 76 5.33 7.29 0.40
CA PHE A 76 5.94 8.58 0.75
C PHE A 76 5.51 9.09 2.14
N TYR A 77 5.68 8.28 3.18
CA TYR A 77 5.34 8.69 4.55
C TYR A 77 6.37 9.67 5.12
N ASN A 78 5.95 10.83 5.61
CA ASN A 78 6.85 11.82 6.25
C ASN A 78 8.02 12.29 5.34
N VAL A 79 7.78 12.40 4.03
CA VAL A 79 8.79 12.79 3.01
C VAL A 79 8.75 14.29 2.75
N ILE A 80 9.87 14.94 2.45
CA ILE A 80 9.88 16.27 1.82
C ILE A 80 9.80 16.06 0.31
N MET A 81 8.72 16.52 -0.33
CA MET A 81 8.45 16.29 -1.75
C MET A 81 9.33 17.18 -2.64
N PRO A 82 9.40 16.91 -3.97
CA PRO A 82 10.17 17.72 -4.91
C PRO A 82 9.89 19.23 -4.88
N ASN A 83 8.68 19.64 -4.52
CA ASN A 83 8.31 21.05 -4.37
C ASN A 83 8.77 21.67 -3.04
N GLY A 84 9.46 20.92 -2.18
CA GLY A 84 9.89 21.34 -0.84
C GLY A 84 8.79 21.27 0.23
N GLU A 85 7.57 20.87 -0.14
CA GLU A 85 6.47 20.69 0.82
C GLU A 85 6.53 19.29 1.43
N LYS A 86 6.15 19.17 2.70
CA LYS A 86 6.08 17.87 3.35
C LYS A 86 4.91 17.06 2.79
N SER A 87 5.12 15.78 2.54
CA SER A 87 4.09 14.81 2.19
C SER A 87 2.97 14.86 3.24
N VAL A 88 1.79 15.30 2.82
CA VAL A 88 0.63 15.47 3.69
C VAL A 88 -0.16 14.17 3.71
N LEU A 89 -0.21 13.53 4.89
CA LEU A 89 -1.04 12.35 5.15
C LEU A 89 -2.46 12.78 5.58
N THR A 90 -3.24 13.46 4.75
CA THR A 90 -4.62 13.77 5.16
C THR A 90 -5.62 13.73 4.03
N HIS A 91 -6.73 13.03 4.29
CA HIS A 91 -8.01 13.18 3.61
C HIS A 91 -8.51 14.64 3.77
N SER A 92 -8.46 15.44 2.70
CA SER A 92 -9.19 16.74 2.52
C SER A 92 -8.81 17.88 3.51
N THR A 93 -8.91 19.19 3.25
CA THR A 93 -9.44 20.07 2.19
C THR A 93 -8.70 21.42 2.36
N THR A 94 -7.99 21.95 1.35
CA THR A 94 -7.85 23.39 1.02
C THR A 94 -6.79 23.62 -0.09
N THR A 95 -7.26 24.08 -1.25
CA THR A 95 -6.58 24.97 -2.23
C THR A 95 -5.05 24.91 -2.41
N LYS A 96 -4.54 23.77 -2.89
CA LYS A 96 -3.44 23.64 -3.86
C LYS A 96 -3.45 22.16 -4.24
N LYS A 97 -3.77 21.80 -5.49
CA LYS A 97 -4.11 20.42 -5.93
C LYS A 97 -3.33 19.36 -5.14
N PRO A 98 -3.94 18.75 -4.10
CA PRO A 98 -3.25 17.75 -3.30
C PRO A 98 -2.99 16.56 -4.21
N ILE A 99 -1.76 16.05 -4.22
CA ILE A 99 -1.47 14.80 -4.91
C ILE A 99 -2.14 13.72 -4.08
N THR A 100 -3.29 13.23 -4.56
CA THR A 100 -4.03 12.15 -3.91
C THR A 100 -3.15 10.91 -3.94
N GLN A 101 -2.55 10.57 -2.80
CA GLN A 101 -1.79 9.34 -2.64
C GLN A 101 -2.78 8.18 -2.70
N THR A 102 -2.94 7.57 -3.87
CA THR A 102 -3.58 6.26 -3.95
C THR A 102 -2.58 5.28 -3.36
N THR A 103 -2.87 4.76 -2.17
CA THR A 103 -2.13 3.65 -1.55
C THR A 103 -2.31 2.42 -2.42
N THR A 104 -1.49 2.29 -3.46
CA THR A 104 -1.32 1.04 -4.19
C THR A 104 -0.73 0.03 -3.22
N SER A 105 -1.44 -1.07 -3.05
CA SER A 105 -1.02 -2.23 -2.27
C SER A 105 0.26 -2.81 -2.88
N ILE A 106 1.42 -2.50 -2.31
CA ILE A 106 2.67 -3.10 -2.79
C ILE A 106 3.41 -3.69 -1.60
N ALA A 107 3.17 -4.98 -1.39
CA ALA A 107 3.84 -5.82 -0.41
C ALA A 107 5.21 -6.20 -0.95
N CYS A 108 6.27 -5.49 -0.54
CA CYS A 108 7.59 -5.81 -1.08
C CYS A 108 8.78 -5.74 -0.11
N ASN A 109 8.57 -5.31 1.14
CA ASN A 109 9.63 -5.28 2.15
C ASN A 109 9.10 -5.29 3.61
N GLY A 110 7.94 -5.91 3.86
CA GLY A 110 7.47 -6.19 5.22
C GLY A 110 6.92 -4.98 6.01
N ILE A 111 6.70 -3.83 5.36
CA ILE A 111 5.91 -2.75 5.97
C ILE A 111 4.43 -3.07 5.79
N PHE A 112 3.78 -3.35 6.91
CA PHE A 112 2.33 -3.50 6.96
C PHE A 112 1.68 -2.15 6.67
N LEU A 113 0.79 -2.12 5.67
CA LEU A 113 -0.07 -0.97 5.43
C LEU A 113 -1.01 -0.75 6.62
N ASN A 114 -1.65 0.42 6.66
CA ASN A 114 -2.74 0.65 7.61
C ASN A 114 -3.82 -0.41 7.41
N GLN A 115 -4.29 -1.01 8.51
CA GLN A 115 -5.36 -2.00 8.48
C GLN A 115 -6.63 -1.40 7.85
N THR A 116 -7.19 -2.09 6.87
CA THR A 116 -8.54 -1.81 6.37
C THR A 116 -9.53 -2.57 7.25
N ILE A 117 -10.44 -1.85 7.90
CA ILE A 117 -11.43 -2.45 8.81
C ILE A 117 -12.70 -2.76 8.01
N TYR A 118 -13.05 -4.04 7.94
CA TYR A 118 -14.34 -4.49 7.42
C TYR A 118 -15.26 -4.86 8.58
N THR A 119 -16.39 -4.17 8.68
CA THR A 119 -17.37 -4.42 9.74
C THR A 119 -18.14 -5.71 9.45
N VAL A 120 -18.22 -6.58 10.45
CA VAL A 120 -19.05 -7.79 10.46
C VAL A 120 -20.11 -7.70 11.56
N GLY A 121 -20.85 -8.79 11.83
CA GLY A 121 -21.79 -8.84 12.94
C GLY A 121 -21.10 -8.79 14.31
N ALA A 122 -21.90 -8.78 15.37
CA ALA A 122 -21.40 -8.64 16.73
C ALA A 122 -20.79 -9.95 17.26
N TYR A 123 -19.64 -9.82 17.91
CA TYR A 123 -18.89 -10.92 18.54
C TYR A 123 -18.58 -12.04 17.52
N PRO A 124 -17.77 -11.73 16.49
CA PRO A 124 -17.33 -12.76 15.54
C PRO A 124 -16.50 -13.82 16.28
N ALA A 125 -16.93 -15.08 16.19
CA ALA A 125 -16.30 -16.22 16.86
C ALA A 125 -15.39 -17.03 15.92
N SER A 126 -15.66 -17.01 14.61
CA SER A 126 -14.90 -17.75 13.60
C SER A 126 -14.88 -16.98 12.29
N VAL A 127 -13.79 -17.13 11.54
CA VAL A 127 -13.63 -16.64 10.17
C VAL A 127 -13.16 -17.79 9.27
N ALA A 128 -13.62 -17.80 8.03
CA ALA A 128 -13.21 -18.73 6.99
C ALA A 128 -12.98 -17.97 5.69
N ILE A 129 -12.10 -18.53 4.85
CA ILE A 129 -11.77 -18.01 3.52
C ILE A 129 -12.16 -19.08 2.50
N ALA A 130 -13.01 -18.70 1.54
CA ALA A 130 -13.40 -19.55 0.42
C ALA A 130 -13.96 -18.67 -0.70
N ASP A 131 -13.91 -19.16 -1.93
CA ASP A 131 -14.69 -18.58 -3.02
C ASP A 131 -16.14 -19.05 -2.86
N VAL A 132 -17.04 -18.19 -2.36
CA VAL A 132 -18.43 -18.57 -2.08
C VAL A 132 -19.40 -18.18 -3.20
N ASN A 133 -18.91 -17.47 -4.22
CA ASN A 133 -19.71 -17.02 -5.36
C ASN A 133 -19.23 -17.58 -6.71
N ASN A 134 -18.19 -18.42 -6.71
CA ASN A 134 -17.53 -19.03 -7.87
C ASN A 134 -16.94 -18.01 -8.85
N ASP A 135 -16.37 -16.91 -8.37
CA ASP A 135 -15.73 -15.89 -9.20
C ASP A 135 -14.19 -16.02 -9.28
N ASN A 136 -13.64 -17.10 -8.72
CA ASN A 136 -12.21 -17.38 -8.55
C ASN A 136 -11.47 -16.39 -7.67
N LYS A 137 -12.16 -15.67 -6.79
CA LYS A 137 -11.55 -14.83 -5.76
C LYS A 137 -11.95 -15.35 -4.39
N SER A 138 -10.99 -15.38 -3.48
CA SER A 138 -11.28 -15.79 -2.11
C SER A 138 -12.06 -14.71 -1.37
N ASP A 139 -13.21 -15.07 -0.85
CA ASP A 139 -14.09 -14.24 -0.03
C ASP A 139 -13.85 -14.47 1.47
N ILE A 140 -14.43 -13.61 2.29
CA ILE A 140 -14.41 -13.76 3.76
C ILE A 140 -15.80 -14.12 4.26
N VAL A 141 -15.87 -15.12 5.11
CA VAL A 141 -17.09 -15.52 5.82
C VAL A 141 -16.84 -15.52 7.32
N THR A 142 -17.74 -14.92 8.11
CA THR A 142 -17.60 -14.84 9.58
C THR A 142 -18.87 -15.31 10.31
N ALA A 143 -18.70 -16.04 11.43
CA ALA A 143 -19.80 -16.40 12.32
C ALA A 143 -19.87 -15.38 13.46
N ASN A 144 -21.03 -14.73 13.60
CA ASN A 144 -21.25 -13.66 14.56
C ASN A 144 -22.11 -14.17 15.71
N MET A 145 -21.45 -14.58 16.79
CA MET A 145 -22.07 -15.29 17.91
C MET A 145 -23.21 -14.49 18.54
N LYS A 146 -23.01 -13.19 18.79
CA LYS A 146 -24.02 -12.35 19.45
C LYS A 146 -25.12 -11.87 18.49
N SER A 147 -24.81 -11.79 17.19
CA SER A 147 -25.79 -11.39 16.18
C SER A 147 -26.67 -12.55 15.71
N ASN A 148 -26.34 -13.81 16.02
CA ASN A 148 -26.98 -15.00 15.45
C ASN A 148 -26.97 -14.97 13.91
N THR A 149 -25.86 -14.50 13.34
CA THR A 149 -25.72 -14.34 11.88
C THR A 149 -24.38 -14.85 11.37
N VAL A 150 -24.33 -15.12 10.07
CA VAL A 150 -23.10 -15.24 9.29
C VAL A 150 -22.98 -14.00 8.40
N SER A 151 -21.79 -13.40 8.33
CA SER A 151 -21.49 -12.31 7.39
C SER A 151 -20.61 -12.83 6.26
N VAL A 152 -20.98 -12.51 5.01
CA VAL A 152 -20.22 -12.79 3.79
C VAL A 152 -19.73 -11.48 3.21
N LEU A 153 -18.43 -11.38 2.95
CA LEU A 153 -17.79 -10.22 2.34
C LEU A 153 -17.14 -10.69 1.04
N LEU A 154 -17.71 -10.26 -0.08
CA LEU A 154 -17.26 -10.67 -1.40
C LEU A 154 -16.04 -9.87 -1.84
N ASN A 155 -15.02 -10.56 -2.35
CA ASN A 155 -13.81 -9.97 -2.87
C ASN A 155 -14.07 -9.35 -4.26
N THR A 156 -13.99 -8.03 -4.33
CA THR A 156 -14.19 -7.30 -5.60
C THR A 156 -12.94 -7.33 -6.49
N GLY A 157 -11.79 -7.76 -5.96
CA GLY A 157 -10.48 -7.77 -6.59
C GLY A 157 -9.50 -6.83 -5.88
N ASN A 158 -8.20 -7.04 -6.09
CA ASN A 158 -7.11 -6.28 -5.44
C ASN A 158 -7.24 -6.24 -3.90
N ASP A 159 -7.69 -7.33 -3.29
CA ASP A 159 -7.90 -7.48 -1.84
C ASP A 159 -8.91 -6.47 -1.23
N ILE A 160 -9.83 -5.95 -2.05
CA ILE A 160 -10.91 -5.06 -1.61
C ILE A 160 -12.22 -5.86 -1.49
N PHE A 161 -12.83 -5.83 -0.31
CA PHE A 161 -14.09 -6.52 -0.04
C PHE A 161 -15.31 -5.58 -0.06
N SER A 162 -16.45 -6.09 -0.54
CA SER A 162 -17.74 -5.40 -0.46
C SER A 162 -18.24 -5.32 0.99
N PRO A 163 -19.18 -4.41 1.31
CA PRO A 163 -19.90 -4.44 2.57
C PRO A 163 -20.52 -5.82 2.83
N GLN A 164 -20.56 -6.23 4.10
CA GLN A 164 -21.11 -7.53 4.48
C GLN A 164 -22.55 -7.73 3.99
N VAL A 165 -22.82 -8.91 3.46
CA VAL A 165 -24.17 -9.47 3.37
C VAL A 165 -24.37 -10.38 4.57
N THR A 166 -25.49 -10.24 5.26
CA THR A 166 -25.75 -10.96 6.52
C THR A 166 -26.86 -11.99 6.35
N TYR A 167 -26.61 -13.21 6.83
CA TYR A 167 -27.57 -14.30 6.84
C TYR A 167 -27.88 -14.70 8.28
N SER A 168 -29.15 -14.76 8.64
CA SER A 168 -29.56 -15.24 9.97
C SER A 168 -29.31 -16.74 10.07
N VAL A 169 -28.77 -17.18 11.20
CA VAL A 169 -28.53 -18.60 11.51
C VAL A 169 -29.08 -18.92 12.90
N GLY A 170 -28.80 -20.13 13.40
CA GLY A 170 -29.13 -20.51 14.77
C GLY A 170 -28.49 -19.62 15.83
N ALA A 171 -28.87 -19.85 17.09
CA ALA A 171 -28.32 -19.10 18.21
C ALA A 171 -26.81 -19.37 18.38
N GLU A 172 -26.05 -18.32 18.66
CA GLU A 172 -24.65 -18.37 19.05
C GLU A 172 -23.76 -19.20 18.10
N PRO A 173 -23.70 -18.87 16.80
CA PRO A 173 -22.82 -19.57 15.88
C PRO A 173 -21.36 -19.38 16.30
N VAL A 174 -20.67 -20.49 16.57
CA VAL A 174 -19.30 -20.49 17.07
C VAL A 174 -18.24 -20.80 16.01
N SER A 175 -18.59 -21.58 14.99
CA SER A 175 -17.64 -22.09 14.01
C SER A 175 -18.21 -22.00 12.60
N ILE A 176 -17.34 -21.73 11.63
CA ILE A 176 -17.63 -21.86 10.20
C ILE A 176 -16.70 -22.90 9.60
N ALA A 177 -17.26 -23.74 8.75
CA ALA A 177 -16.52 -24.58 7.82
C ALA A 177 -17.00 -24.24 6.40
N VAL A 178 -16.06 -24.16 5.48
CA VAL A 178 -16.29 -23.91 4.05
C VAL A 178 -15.68 -25.07 3.26
N ALA A 179 -16.29 -25.41 2.13
CA ALA A 179 -15.83 -26.44 1.21
C ALA A 179 -15.96 -25.92 -0.21
N ASP A 180 -14.99 -26.27 -1.05
CA ASP A 180 -14.90 -25.95 -2.47
C ASP A 180 -15.40 -27.10 -3.37
#